data_AF-A0ABD2QGJ5-F1
#
_entry.id   AF-A0ABD2QGJ5-F1
#
_cell.length_a   1.000
_cell.length_b   1.000
_cell.length_c   1.000
_cell.angle_alpha   90.00
_cell.angle_beta   90.00
_cell.angle_gamma   90.00
#
_symmetry.space_group_name_H-M   'P 1'
#
loop_
_entity.id
_entity.type
_entity.pdbx_description
1 polymer ?
#
loop_
_entity_poly.entity_id
_entity_poly.type
_entity_poly.pdbx_seq_one_letter_code
_entity_poly.pdbx_strand_id
1 'polypeptide(L)'
;MVCRADASPHPEFQWTFKGIPLFEDGRVSISQDKYESRLTVKDGSKADAGEYSCLAANEAGSANGTIHAIFISKPKIISLELEKITPIEGDSQKILCAVEGEPKPNIKWELNGMTVCNHFCCA
;
A
#
# COMPACT_ATOMS: atom_id res chain seq x y z
N MET A 1 -13.25 -4.52 1.40
CA MET A 1 -13.25 -4.57 2.88
C MET A 1 -14.62 -5.03 3.33
N VAL A 2 -14.71 -5.82 4.41
CA VAL A 2 -15.98 -6.42 4.87
C VAL A 2 -16.17 -6.12 6.34
N CYS A 3 -17.36 -5.67 6.70
CA CYS A 3 -17.79 -5.36 8.05
C CYS A 3 -19.03 -6.19 8.37
N ARG A 4 -19.05 -6.87 9.52
CA ARG A 4 -20.16 -7.71 9.94
C ARG A 4 -20.63 -7.29 11.31
N ALA A 5 -21.94 -7.20 11.49
CA ALA A 5 -22.56 -6.87 12.77
C ALA A 5 -23.85 -7.69 12.93
N ASP A 6 -24.03 -8.23 14.13
CA ASP A 6 -25.27 -8.88 14.54
C ASP A 6 -25.97 -7.96 15.54
N ALA A 7 -27.12 -7.42 15.15
CA ALA A 7 -27.90 -6.50 15.96
C ALA A 7 -29.40 -6.67 15.67
N SER A 8 -30.22 -6.42 16.70
CA SER A 8 -31.68 -6.43 16.60
C SER A 8 -32.23 -5.14 17.20
N PRO A 9 -32.94 -4.28 16.44
CA PRO A 9 -33.16 -4.34 14.99
C PRO A 9 -31.86 -4.34 14.17
N HIS A 10 -31.92 -4.79 12.91
CA HIS A 10 -30.75 -4.85 12.02
C HIS A 10 -30.05 -3.48 11.94
N PRO A 11 -28.71 -3.44 11.90
CA PRO A 11 -27.98 -2.20 11.91
C PRO A 11 -27.94 -1.54 10.52
N GLU A 12 -27.86 -0.21 10.51
CA GLU A 12 -27.41 0.57 9.36
C GLU A 12 -25.89 0.71 9.39
N PHE A 13 -25.25 0.60 8.23
CA PHE A 13 -23.80 0.63 8.11
C PHE A 13 -23.33 1.93 7.45
N GLN A 14 -22.31 2.55 8.02
CA GLN A 14 -21.64 3.73 7.45
C GLN A 14 -20.12 3.52 7.40
N TRP A 15 -19.53 3.81 6.24
CA TRP A 15 -18.08 3.75 6.05
C TRP A 15 -17.46 5.13 6.13
N THR A 16 -16.27 5.21 6.71
CA THR A 16 -15.44 6.41 6.70
C THR A 16 -14.00 6.07 6.29
N PHE A 17 -13.31 7.02 5.68
CA PHE A 17 -11.88 6.99 5.40
C PHE A 17 -11.23 8.19 6.08
N LYS A 18 -10.30 7.93 7.01
CA LYS A 18 -9.65 8.98 7.81
C LYS A 18 -10.67 9.91 8.50
N GLY A 19 -11.76 9.34 9.00
CA GLY A 19 -12.86 10.06 9.64
C GLY A 19 -13.84 10.76 8.69
N ILE A 20 -13.59 10.73 7.37
CA ILE A 20 -14.48 11.36 6.38
C ILE A 20 -15.47 10.32 5.84
N PRO A 21 -16.79 10.58 5.85
CA PRO A 21 -17.78 9.66 5.28
C PRO A 21 -17.51 9.34 3.81
N LEU A 22 -17.62 8.05 3.47
CA LEU A 22 -17.53 7.57 2.09
C LEU A 22 -18.94 7.40 1.50
N PHE A 23 -19.08 7.80 0.24
CA PHE A 23 -20.28 7.63 -0.55
C PHE A 23 -19.93 6.91 -1.85
N GLU A 24 -20.91 6.26 -2.47
CA GLU A 24 -20.69 5.60 -3.76
C GLU A 24 -20.36 6.63 -4.85
N ASP A 25 -19.33 6.34 -5.63
CA ASP A 25 -18.88 7.13 -6.76
C ASP A 25 -18.31 6.23 -7.87
N GLY A 26 -17.58 6.80 -8.84
CA GLY A 26 -16.99 6.01 -9.93
C GLY A 26 -15.97 4.95 -9.46
N ARG A 27 -15.28 5.20 -8.33
CA ARG A 27 -14.25 4.32 -7.76
C ARG A 27 -14.75 3.53 -6.55
N VAL A 28 -15.60 4.12 -5.72
CA VAL A 28 -16.09 3.55 -4.46
C VAL A 28 -17.47 2.93 -4.68
N SER A 29 -17.62 1.65 -4.31
CA SER A 29 -18.91 0.96 -4.29
C SER A 29 -19.17 0.30 -2.94
N ILE A 30 -20.39 0.41 -2.44
CA ILE A 30 -20.80 -0.09 -1.13
C ILE A 30 -22.00 -1.02 -1.31
N SER A 31 -21.81 -2.32 -1.05
CA SER A 31 -22.89 -3.30 -1.06
C SER A 31 -23.23 -3.70 0.37
N GLN A 32 -24.51 -3.62 0.76
CA GLN A 32 -24.98 -3.86 2.12
C GLN A 32 -26.11 -4.88 2.15
N ASP A 33 -26.08 -5.77 3.15
CA ASP A 33 -27.19 -6.62 3.55
C ASP A 33 -27.49 -6.43 5.05
N LYS A 34 -28.34 -7.30 5.60
CA LYS A 34 -28.81 -7.22 6.99
C LYS A 34 -27.73 -7.40 8.06
N TYR A 35 -26.62 -8.05 7.74
CA TYR A 35 -25.58 -8.45 8.68
C TYR A 35 -24.17 -8.06 8.22
N GLU A 36 -24.02 -7.67 6.96
CA GLU A 36 -22.74 -7.40 6.33
C GLU A 36 -22.79 -6.14 5.46
N SER A 37 -21.73 -5.34 5.54
CA SER A 37 -21.43 -4.28 4.59
C SER A 37 -20.07 -4.51 3.94
N ARG A 38 -19.98 -4.28 2.64
CA ARG A 38 -18.76 -4.44 1.86
C ARG A 38 -18.44 -3.16 1.09
N LEU A 39 -17.29 -2.59 1.42
CA LEU A 39 -16.69 -1.46 0.72
C LEU A 39 -15.66 -1.95 -0.30
N THR A 40 -15.78 -1.51 -1.55
CA THR A 40 -14.81 -1.78 -2.61
C THR A 40 -14.31 -0.46 -3.19
N VAL A 41 -12.99 -0.32 -3.29
CA VAL A 41 -12.33 0.83 -3.94
C VAL A 41 -11.62 0.30 -5.18
N LYS A 42 -12.02 0.78 -6.36
CA LYS A 42 -11.41 0.45 -7.65
C LYS A 42 -10.14 1.28 -7.88
N ASP A 43 -9.24 0.73 -8.68
CA ASP A 43 -7.99 1.39 -9.08
C ASP A 43 -7.21 1.96 -7.87
N GLY A 44 -6.99 1.08 -6.88
CA GLY A 44 -6.34 1.43 -5.62
C GLY A 44 -4.94 2.00 -5.83
N SER A 45 -4.64 3.07 -5.09
CA SER A 45 -3.41 3.84 -5.17
C SER A 45 -2.82 4.07 -3.77
N LYS A 46 -1.61 4.65 -3.71
CA LYS A 46 -1.00 5.07 -2.43
C LYS A 46 -1.88 6.07 -1.65
N ALA A 47 -2.72 6.85 -2.33
CA ALA A 47 -3.62 7.82 -1.68
C ALA A 47 -4.76 7.14 -0.91
N ASP A 48 -5.14 5.93 -1.32
CA ASP A 48 -6.21 5.15 -0.70
C ASP A 48 -5.70 4.35 0.52
N ALA A 49 -4.40 4.44 0.86
CA ALA A 49 -3.85 3.90 2.09
C ALA A 49 -4.23 4.77 3.30
N GLY A 50 -4.62 4.11 4.38
CA GLY A 50 -5.03 4.77 5.61
C GLY A 50 -6.05 3.98 6.42
N GLU A 51 -6.64 4.65 7.41
CA GLU A 51 -7.66 4.09 8.27
C GLU A 51 -9.03 4.13 7.59
N TYR A 52 -9.66 2.96 7.51
CA TYR A 52 -11.07 2.81 7.15
C TYR A 52 -11.84 2.35 8.38
N SER A 53 -12.99 2.95 8.61
CA SER A 53 -13.86 2.58 9.73
C SER A 53 -15.25 2.24 9.23
N CYS A 54 -15.86 1.23 9.82
CA CYS A 54 -17.24 0.83 9.61
C CYS A 54 -18.01 1.01 10.92
N LEU A 55 -18.98 1.91 10.89
CA LEU A 55 -19.97 2.07 11.95
C LEU A 55 -21.19 1.21 11.63
N ALA A 56 -21.63 0.40 12.59
CA ALA A 56 -22.90 -0.32 12.56
C ALA A 56 -23.78 0.24 13.69
N ALA A 57 -24.95 0.77 13.37
CA ALA A 57 -25.82 1.45 14.33
C ALA A 57 -27.29 1.04 14.21
N ASN A 58 -27.98 0.93 15.34
CA ASN A 58 -29.42 0.75 15.43
C ASN A 58 -29.98 1.59 16.62
N GLU A 59 -31.28 1.48 16.90
CA GLU A 59 -31.92 2.22 18.00
C GLU A 59 -31.36 1.91 19.39
N ALA A 60 -30.72 0.75 19.57
CA ALA A 60 -30.13 0.34 20.84
C ALA A 60 -28.70 0.88 21.04
N GLY A 61 -28.02 1.30 19.97
CA GLY A 61 -26.67 1.86 20.04
C GLY A 61 -25.86 1.63 18.78
N SER A 62 -24.53 1.69 18.91
CA SER A 62 -23.61 1.57 17.79
C SER A 62 -22.30 0.88 18.15
N ALA A 63 -21.71 0.19 17.18
CA ALA A 63 -20.37 -0.38 17.26
C ALA A 63 -19.53 0.08 16.06
N ASN A 64 -18.22 0.29 16.28
CA ASN A 64 -17.29 0.72 15.24
C ASN A 64 -16.15 -0.29 15.10
N GLY A 65 -15.81 -0.65 13.86
CA GLY A 65 -14.66 -1.47 13.52
C GLY A 65 -13.69 -0.71 12.60
N THR A 66 -12.40 -0.71 12.92
CA THR A 66 -11.37 0.01 12.18
C THR A 66 -10.33 -0.93 11.58
N ILE A 67 -9.89 -0.64 10.36
CA ILE A 67 -8.79 -1.32 9.69
C ILE A 67 -7.82 -0.31 9.06
N HIS A 68 -6.53 -0.62 9.08
CA HIS A 68 -5.51 0.16 8.37
C HIS A 68 -5.13 -0.53 7.08
N ALA A 69 -5.51 0.07 5.95
CA ALA A 69 -5.10 -0.39 4.63
C ALA A 69 -3.69 0.13 4.32
N ILE A 70 -2.80 -0.77 3.92
CA ILE A 70 -1.47 -0.44 3.41
C ILE A 70 -1.44 -0.62 1.90
N PHE A 71 -0.69 0.24 1.21
CA PHE A 71 -0.45 0.11 -0.22
C PHE A 71 0.90 -0.58 -0.47
N ILE A 72 0.88 -1.63 -1.27
CA ILE A 72 2.06 -2.41 -1.64
C ILE A 72 2.23 -2.25 -3.15
N SER A 73 3.47 -1.95 -3.58
CA SER A 73 3.80 -1.84 -4.99
C SER A 73 5.02 -2.70 -5.31
N LYS A 74 4.96 -3.36 -6.47
CA LYS A 74 6.06 -4.17 -6.96
C LYS A 74 7.31 -3.29 -7.16
N PRO A 75 8.51 -3.80 -6.87
CA PRO A 75 9.74 -3.11 -7.20
C PRO A 75 9.82 -2.80 -8.70
N LYS A 76 10.27 -1.59 -9.04
CA LYS A 76 10.51 -1.14 -10.41
C LYS A 76 11.80 -0.36 -10.47
N ILE A 77 12.72 -0.78 -11.34
CA ILE A 77 13.91 0.01 -11.67
C ILE A 77 13.46 1.19 -12.52
N ILE A 78 13.73 2.41 -12.05
CA ILE A 78 13.37 3.65 -12.75
C ILE A 78 14.54 4.27 -13.49
N SER A 79 15.77 4.06 -13.02
CA SER A 79 16.99 4.48 -13.71
C SER A 79 18.17 3.57 -13.33
N LEU A 80 19.04 3.34 -14.31
CA LEU A 80 20.31 2.64 -14.15
C LEU A 80 21.36 3.39 -14.98
N GLU A 81 22.24 4.12 -14.31
CA GLU A 81 23.12 5.11 -14.95
C GLU A 81 24.55 5.02 -14.42
N LEU A 82 25.50 5.38 -15.29
CA LEU A 82 26.92 5.49 -14.97
C LEU A 82 27.26 6.96 -14.66
N GLU A 83 28.01 7.22 -13.59
CA GLU A 83 28.54 8.56 -13.27
C GLU A 83 29.44 9.10 -14.40
N LYS A 84 30.33 8.25 -14.96
CA LYS A 84 31.10 8.53 -16.17
C LYS A 84 30.74 7.54 -17.28
N ILE A 85 30.48 8.05 -18.49
CA ILE A 85 30.16 7.21 -19.67
C ILE A 85 31.42 6.63 -20.31
N THR A 86 32.55 7.35 -20.22
CA THR A 86 33.86 6.95 -20.75
C THR A 86 34.93 7.09 -19.66
N PRO A 87 34.99 6.14 -18.71
CA PRO A 87 36.02 6.15 -17.67
C PRO A 87 37.40 5.90 -18.28
N ILE A 88 38.41 6.59 -17.76
CA ILE A 88 39.81 6.36 -18.11
C ILE A 88 40.41 5.38 -17.08
N GLU A 89 41.46 4.66 -17.45
CA GLU A 89 42.18 3.82 -16.50
C GLU A 89 42.59 4.61 -15.24
N GLY A 90 42.29 4.03 -14.07
CA GLY A 90 42.47 4.68 -12.76
C GLY A 90 41.25 5.45 -12.26
N ASP A 91 40.23 5.69 -13.09
CA ASP A 91 39.00 6.32 -12.64
C ASP A 91 38.17 5.41 -11.72
N SER A 92 37.64 6.00 -10.65
CA SER A 92 36.55 5.39 -9.90
C SER A 92 35.22 5.62 -10.63
N GLN A 93 34.41 4.57 -10.72
CA GLN A 93 33.11 4.60 -11.37
C GLN A 93 32.01 4.31 -10.34
N LYS A 94 30.96 5.13 -10.31
CA LYS A 94 29.71 4.80 -9.62
C LYS A 94 28.64 4.39 -10.62
N ILE A 95 27.87 3.39 -10.22
CA ILE A 95 26.65 2.98 -10.91
C ILE A 95 25.48 3.35 -10.02
N LEU A 96 24.61 4.22 -10.52
CA LEU A 96 23.42 4.66 -9.82
C LEU A 96 22.25 3.77 -10.24
N CYS A 97 21.58 3.15 -9.27
CA CYS A 97 20.35 2.40 -9.49
C CYS A 97 19.24 3.05 -8.64
N ALA A 98 18.28 3.65 -9.33
CA ALA A 98 17.09 4.19 -8.70
C ALA A 98 15.96 3.17 -8.86
N VAL A 99 15.37 2.78 -7.72
CA VAL A 99 14.31 1.77 -7.64
C VAL A 99 13.16 2.31 -6.82
N GLU A 100 11.95 2.13 -7.32
CA GLU A 100 10.70 2.36 -6.60
C GLU A 100 10.10 1.05 -6.13
N GLY A 101 9.31 1.09 -5.07
CA GLY A 101 8.57 -0.07 -4.55
C GLY A 101 8.17 0.17 -3.10
N GLU A 102 7.08 -0.48 -2.67
CA GLU A 102 6.63 -0.44 -1.28
C GLU A 102 6.26 -1.84 -0.81
N PRO A 103 6.87 -2.35 0.28
CA PRO A 103 7.91 -1.68 1.08
C PRO A 103 9.21 -1.46 0.29
N LYS A 104 10.04 -0.53 0.76
CA LYS A 104 11.32 -0.17 0.12
C LYS A 104 12.12 -1.43 -0.30
N PRO A 105 12.43 -1.60 -1.60
CA PRO A 105 13.11 -2.81 -2.08
C PRO A 105 14.53 -2.95 -1.51
N ASN A 106 14.96 -4.20 -1.29
CA ASN A 106 16.36 -4.52 -1.04
C ASN A 106 17.11 -4.60 -2.38
N ILE A 107 18.20 -3.84 -2.52
CA ILE A 107 18.98 -3.76 -3.75
C ILE A 107 20.25 -4.60 -3.58
N LYS A 108 20.51 -5.50 -4.53
CA LYS A 108 21.75 -6.27 -4.64
C LYS A 108 22.39 -6.02 -6.00
N TRP A 109 23.71 -5.90 -6.01
CA TRP A 109 24.50 -5.72 -7.22
C TRP A 109 25.19 -7.02 -7.58
N GLU A 110 25.21 -7.36 -8.87
CA GLU A 110 25.95 -8.49 -9.41
C GLU A 110 26.83 -8.03 -10.57
N LEU A 111 28.07 -8.50 -10.59
CA LEU A 111 29.02 -8.30 -11.67
C LEU A 111 29.49 -9.66 -12.16
N ASN A 112 29.20 -9.99 -13.43
CA ASN A 112 29.55 -11.27 -14.04
C ASN A 112 29.07 -12.49 -13.24
N GLY A 113 27.88 -12.39 -12.64
CA GLY A 113 27.28 -13.46 -11.83
C GLY A 113 27.82 -13.57 -10.39
N MET A 114 28.71 -12.66 -9.97
CA MET A 114 29.18 -12.58 -8.58
C MET A 114 28.52 -11.41 -7.85
N THR A 115 27.97 -11.66 -6.66
CA THR A 115 27.42 -10.61 -5.82
C THR A 115 28.50 -9.63 -5.40
N VAL A 116 28.28 -8.35 -5.69
CA VAL A 116 29.15 -7.25 -5.27
C VAL A 116 28.74 -6.84 -3.87
N CYS A 117 29.51 -7.26 -2.88
CA CYS A 117 29.39 -6.76 -1.52
C CYS A 117 30.07 -5.38 -1.43
N ASN A 118 29.42 -4.40 -0.82
CA ASN A 118 30.15 -3.23 -0.33
C ASN A 118 31.21 -3.75 0.65
N HIS A 119 32.43 -3.22 0.55
CA HIS A 119 33.71 -3.76 1.03
C HIS A 119 33.86 -3.95 2.57
N PHE A 120 32.77 -4.15 3.31
CA PHE A 120 32.74 -4.44 4.75
C PHE A 120 32.01 -5.75 5.12
N CYS A 121 31.59 -6.57 4.16
CA CYS A 121 31.04 -7.90 4.43
C CYS A 121 32.04 -9.02 4.15
N CYS A 122 33.19 -9.01 4.84
CA CYS A 122 33.97 -10.20 5.16
C CYS A 122 34.67 -9.93 6.50
N ALA A 123 34.07 -10.39 7.58
CA ALA A 123 34.73 -10.61 8.87
C ALA A 123 34.82 -12.12 9.10
#